data_AF-A0A9N9QGG8-F1
#
_entry.id   AF-A0A9N9QGG8-F1
#
_cell.length_a   1.000
_cell.length_b   1.000
_cell.length_c   1.000
_cell.angle_alpha   90.00
_cell.angle_beta   90.00
_cell.angle_gamma   90.00
#
_symmetry.space_group_name_H-M   'P 1'
#
loop_
_entity.id
_entity.type
_entity.pdbx_description
1 polymer ?
#
loop_
_entity_poly.entity_id
_entity_poly.type
_entity_poly.pdbx_seq_one_letter_code
_entity_poly.pdbx_strand_id
1 'polypeptide(L)'
;MRDISPVLWAIKDTPIAMPGVATNTNVTIESVGDVVSILPTKTKPKKLVFYGSDGKTYTYLFKGLEDLHLDERIMQFLSIANTMMAQNADPAGENLYRARHYSVIPLGPRSGLISWVDGTTPVFALYKRWQQRELAKPNAKGSTTVPRPSELFYNKLVEHGVSNIDNRKEWPLAVLKEVLTELTNETPSDLIAKELWCNAVSANAWWQVVKRYSYSVAVMSIIGIFSTIF
;
A
#
# COMPACT_ATOMS: atom_id res chain seq x y z
N MET A 1 -4.43 14.62 21.78
CA MET A 1 -5.85 14.72 21.38
C MET A 1 -6.55 15.78 22.20
N ARG A 2 -6.21 15.88 23.48
CA ARG A 2 -6.63 16.94 24.41
C ARG A 2 -6.58 18.35 23.83
N ASP A 3 -5.50 18.72 23.14
CA ASP A 3 -5.34 20.08 22.57
C ASP A 3 -5.98 20.26 21.19
N ILE A 4 -6.31 19.17 20.49
CA ILE A 4 -6.83 19.20 19.10
C ILE A 4 -8.35 19.17 19.11
N SER A 5 -8.93 18.25 19.88
CA SER A 5 -10.37 18.11 20.06
C SER A 5 -10.66 17.55 21.45
N PRO A 6 -10.98 18.43 22.42
CA PRO A 6 -11.34 18.04 23.78
C PRO A 6 -12.55 17.10 23.82
N VAL A 7 -13.47 17.25 22.86
CA VAL A 7 -14.68 16.41 22.76
C VAL A 7 -14.30 14.96 22.48
N LEU A 8 -13.48 14.71 21.45
CA LEU A 8 -13.04 13.36 21.11
C LEU A 8 -12.11 12.76 22.18
N TRP A 9 -11.36 13.59 22.91
CA TRP A 9 -10.55 13.13 24.03
C TRP A 9 -11.40 12.72 25.25
N ALA A 10 -12.54 13.40 25.47
CA ALA A 10 -13.46 13.09 26.57
C ALA A 10 -14.35 11.86 26.30
N ILE A 11 -14.40 11.38 25.06
CA ILE A 11 -15.16 10.20 24.67
C ILE A 11 -14.61 8.96 25.40
N LYS A 12 -15.47 8.34 26.20
CA LYS A 12 -15.23 7.06 26.88
C LYS A 12 -16.50 6.21 26.84
N ASP A 13 -16.32 4.89 26.68
CA ASP A 13 -17.35 3.84 26.77
C ASP A 13 -18.64 4.17 26.01
N THR A 14 -18.50 4.50 24.73
CA THR A 14 -19.66 4.92 23.94
C THR A 14 -20.47 3.74 23.41
N PRO A 15 -21.78 3.92 23.19
CA PRO A 15 -22.59 2.95 22.46
C PRO A 15 -22.36 3.00 20.93
N ILE A 16 -21.45 3.84 20.45
CA ILE A 16 -21.21 4.05 19.02
C ILE A 16 -20.41 2.87 18.47
N ALA A 17 -20.94 2.22 17.43
CA ALA A 17 -20.26 1.11 16.77
C ALA A 17 -18.93 1.54 16.12
N MET A 18 -17.95 0.65 16.10
CA MET A 18 -16.64 0.90 15.51
C MET A 18 -16.76 1.07 13.97
N PRO A 19 -16.31 2.21 13.39
CA PRO A 19 -16.48 2.49 11.97
C PRO A 19 -15.78 1.47 11.06
N GLY A 20 -16.48 0.99 10.03
CA GLY A 20 -15.89 0.10 9.03
C GLY A 20 -15.57 -1.31 9.54
N VAL A 21 -16.01 -1.68 10.74
CA VAL A 21 -16.02 -3.06 11.22
C VAL A 21 -17.34 -3.71 10.78
N ALA A 22 -17.30 -4.99 10.39
CA ALA A 22 -18.47 -5.71 9.92
C ALA A 22 -19.60 -5.69 10.96
N THR A 23 -20.84 -5.51 10.50
CA THR A 23 -22.04 -5.33 11.34
C THR A 23 -22.32 -6.48 12.30
N ASN A 24 -21.71 -7.65 12.08
CA ASN A 24 -21.91 -8.84 12.92
C ASN A 24 -21.07 -8.85 14.20
N THR A 25 -20.11 -7.94 14.34
CA THR A 25 -19.32 -7.79 15.56
C THR A 25 -19.75 -6.50 16.25
N ASN A 26 -20.52 -6.62 17.33
CA ASN A 26 -20.99 -5.51 18.17
C ASN A 26 -19.82 -4.85 18.94
N VAL A 27 -18.81 -4.37 18.22
CA VAL A 27 -17.67 -3.64 18.78
C VAL A 27 -18.02 -2.16 18.80
N THR A 28 -17.93 -1.54 19.97
CA THR A 28 -18.17 -0.11 20.15
C THR A 28 -16.87 0.63 20.45
N ILE A 29 -16.88 1.95 20.30
CA ILE A 29 -15.73 2.79 20.61
C ILE A 29 -15.66 2.94 22.14
N GLU A 30 -14.63 2.35 22.73
CA GLU A 30 -14.28 2.49 24.14
C GLU A 30 -13.59 3.84 24.39
N SER A 31 -12.58 4.19 23.59
CA SER A 31 -11.91 5.49 23.71
C SER A 31 -11.10 5.83 22.46
N VAL A 32 -10.63 7.08 22.38
CA VAL A 32 -9.76 7.57 21.29
C VAL A 32 -8.34 7.79 21.83
N GLY A 33 -7.33 7.37 21.07
CA GLY A 33 -5.93 7.53 21.40
C GLY A 33 -5.53 9.00 21.55
N ASP A 34 -4.69 9.29 22.55
CA ASP A 34 -4.27 10.67 22.82
C ASP A 34 -3.24 11.18 21.78
N VAL A 35 -2.49 10.29 21.14
CA VAL A 35 -1.47 10.69 20.17
C VAL A 35 -2.01 10.59 18.75
N VAL A 36 -1.93 11.70 18.01
CA VAL A 36 -2.24 11.77 16.58
C VAL A 36 -0.94 11.95 15.82
N SER A 37 -0.63 11.02 14.91
CA SER A 37 0.59 11.12 14.09
C SER A 37 0.24 11.73 12.72
N ILE A 38 0.99 12.75 12.29
CA ILE A 38 0.80 13.37 10.98
C ILE A 38 1.82 12.80 10.01
N LEU A 39 1.37 12.21 8.89
CA LEU A 39 2.28 11.66 7.91
C LEU A 39 2.95 12.79 7.08
N PRO A 40 4.27 12.70 6.80
CA PRO A 40 5.01 13.74 6.10
C PRO A 40 4.79 13.66 4.57
N THR A 41 3.55 13.79 4.13
CA THR A 41 3.16 13.80 2.71
C THR A 41 2.53 15.15 2.34
N LYS A 42 2.29 15.38 1.04
CA LYS A 42 1.69 16.62 0.53
C LYS A 42 0.37 16.97 1.23
N THR A 43 -0.48 15.97 1.49
CA THR A 43 -1.82 16.15 2.06
C THR A 43 -1.84 16.04 3.60
N LYS A 44 -0.69 15.76 4.23
CA LYS A 44 -0.52 15.68 5.70
C LYS A 44 -1.69 14.98 6.41
N PRO A 45 -2.04 13.73 6.01
CA PRO A 45 -3.14 13.00 6.61
C PRO A 45 -2.78 12.61 8.05
N LYS A 46 -3.81 12.47 8.90
CA LYS A 46 -3.65 12.19 10.34
C LYS A 46 -3.93 10.72 10.62
N LYS A 47 -2.99 10.02 11.23
CA LYS A 47 -3.17 8.68 11.77
C LYS A 47 -3.83 8.79 13.15
N LEU A 48 -5.06 8.29 13.24
CA LEU A 48 -5.89 8.24 14.44
C LEU A 48 -5.95 6.80 14.95
N VAL A 49 -6.03 6.64 16.26
CA VAL A 49 -6.14 5.34 16.92
C VAL A 49 -7.39 5.34 17.78
N PHE A 50 -8.17 4.28 17.68
CA PHE A 50 -9.39 4.04 18.45
C PHE A 50 -9.24 2.72 19.20
N TYR A 51 -9.77 2.66 20.40
CA TYR A 51 -9.84 1.46 21.21
C TYR A 51 -11.27 0.93 21.17
N GLY A 52 -11.41 -0.34 20.79
CA GLY A 52 -12.69 -1.02 20.75
C GLY A 52 -13.00 -1.68 22.09
N SER A 53 -14.29 -1.86 22.38
CA SER A 53 -14.77 -2.59 23.56
C SER A 53 -14.34 -4.06 23.63
N ASP A 54 -13.78 -4.60 22.54
CA ASP A 54 -13.16 -5.93 22.48
C ASP A 54 -11.68 -5.93 22.90
N GLY A 55 -11.15 -4.79 23.37
CA GLY A 55 -9.76 -4.60 23.75
C GLY A 55 -8.79 -4.50 22.56
N LYS A 56 -9.29 -4.45 21.32
CA LYS A 56 -8.44 -4.28 20.13
C LYS A 56 -8.25 -2.83 19.77
N THR A 57 -7.11 -2.59 19.13
CA THR A 57 -6.74 -1.28 18.62
C THR A 57 -7.11 -1.17 17.14
N TYR A 58 -7.90 -0.16 16.80
CA TYR A 58 -8.33 0.14 15.45
C TYR A 58 -7.68 1.43 14.98
N THR A 59 -6.87 1.34 13.93
CA THR A 59 -6.13 2.49 13.41
C THR A 59 -6.76 2.97 12.12
N TYR A 60 -6.92 4.29 11.98
CA TYR A 60 -7.46 4.92 10.79
C TYR A 60 -6.55 6.03 10.30
N LEU A 61 -6.52 6.20 8.98
CA LEU A 61 -5.97 7.36 8.32
C LEU A 61 -7.11 8.34 8.01
N PHE A 62 -7.12 9.47 8.70
CA PHE A 62 -8.00 10.57 8.41
C PHE A 62 -7.45 11.40 7.26
N LYS A 63 -8.26 11.52 6.21
CA LYS A 63 -8.00 12.41 5.07
C LYS A 63 -9.04 13.52 5.06
N GLY A 64 -8.57 14.76 5.10
CA GLY A 64 -9.38 15.95 4.95
C GLY A 64 -9.12 16.61 3.60
N LEU A 65 -10.15 17.26 3.05
CA LEU A 65 -10.17 17.92 1.74
C LEU A 65 -10.11 16.98 0.53
N GLU A 66 -10.30 15.68 0.74
CA GLU A 66 -10.42 14.66 -0.31
C GLU A 66 -11.82 14.06 -0.26
N ASP A 67 -12.41 13.82 -1.43
CA ASP A 67 -13.65 13.06 -1.57
C ASP A 67 -13.29 11.57 -1.62
N LEU A 68 -13.78 10.78 -0.66
CA LEU A 68 -13.51 9.35 -0.54
C LEU A 68 -14.67 8.46 -1.00
N HIS A 69 -15.74 9.03 -1.56
CA HIS A 69 -16.89 8.22 -2.02
C HIS A 69 -16.48 7.26 -3.15
N LEU A 70 -15.60 7.69 -4.05
CA LEU A 70 -15.10 6.81 -5.11
C LEU A 70 -14.32 5.62 -4.53
N ASP A 71 -13.39 5.89 -3.61
CA ASP A 71 -12.65 4.85 -2.90
C ASP A 71 -13.58 3.87 -2.16
N GLU A 72 -14.62 4.37 -1.49
CA GLU A 72 -15.64 3.54 -0.84
C GLU A 72 -16.33 2.60 -1.84
N ARG A 73 -16.76 3.12 -3.00
CA ARG A 73 -17.40 2.29 -4.05
C ARG A 73 -16.47 1.23 -4.59
N ILE A 74 -15.18 1.53 -4.76
CA ILE A 74 -14.18 0.55 -5.17
C ILE A 74 -14.05 -0.55 -4.10
N MET A 75 -13.99 -0.20 -2.81
CA MET A 75 -13.92 -1.20 -1.74
C MET A 75 -15.19 -2.07 -1.67
N GLN A 76 -16.38 -1.49 -1.89
CA GLN A 76 -17.64 -2.24 -2.00
C GLN A 76 -17.61 -3.21 -3.18
N PHE A 77 -17.14 -2.77 -4.35
CA PHE A 77 -16.97 -3.63 -5.52
C PHE A 77 -16.04 -4.82 -5.24
N LEU A 78 -14.89 -4.57 -4.60
CA LEU A 78 -13.97 -5.65 -4.19
C LEU A 78 -14.63 -6.63 -3.21
N SER A 79 -15.48 -6.15 -2.31
CA SER A 79 -16.25 -7.01 -1.40
C SER A 79 -17.23 -7.91 -2.17
N ILE A 80 -17.94 -7.37 -3.17
CA ILE A 80 -18.86 -8.16 -4.01
C ILE A 80 -18.10 -9.21 -4.82
N ALA A 81 -16.97 -8.83 -5.43
CA ALA A 81 -16.10 -9.75 -6.16
C ALA A 81 -15.62 -10.91 -5.27
N ASN A 82 -15.27 -10.63 -4.02
CA ASN A 82 -14.90 -11.66 -3.05
C ASN A 82 -16.05 -12.62 -2.73
N THR A 83 -17.27 -12.11 -2.58
CA THR A 83 -18.46 -12.95 -2.35
C THR A 83 -18.71 -13.89 -3.53
N MET A 84 -18.55 -13.41 -4.77
CA MET A 84 -18.68 -14.23 -5.98
C MET A 84 -17.58 -15.30 -6.08
N MET A 85 -16.33 -14.96 -5.73
CA MET A 85 -15.22 -15.91 -5.73
C MET A 85 -15.36 -16.97 -4.62
N ALA A 86 -15.89 -16.59 -3.46
CA ALA A 86 -16.10 -17.50 -2.33
C ALA A 86 -17.10 -18.63 -2.64
N GLN A 87 -18.06 -18.41 -3.55
CA GLN A 87 -19.01 -19.44 -3.99
C GLN A 87 -18.34 -20.58 -4.76
N ASN A 88 -17.17 -20.32 -5.37
CA ASN A 88 -16.41 -21.29 -6.16
C ASN A 88 -15.16 -21.81 -5.44
N ALA A 89 -15.05 -21.57 -4.13
CA ALA A 89 -13.90 -22.00 -3.35
C ALA A 89 -13.92 -23.53 -3.13
N ASP A 90 -12.75 -24.16 -3.25
CA ASP A 90 -12.56 -25.60 -3.08
C ASP A 90 -13.02 -26.08 -1.68
N PRO A 91 -13.50 -27.33 -1.53
CA PRO A 91 -13.90 -27.90 -0.24
C PRO A 91 -12.77 -27.93 0.81
N ALA A 92 -11.51 -27.76 0.38
CA ALA A 92 -10.33 -27.71 1.23
C ALA A 92 -10.24 -26.43 2.10
N GLY A 93 -11.17 -25.47 1.94
CA GLY A 93 -11.36 -24.35 2.89
C GLY A 93 -10.32 -23.23 2.82
N GLU A 94 -9.28 -23.34 1.99
CA GLU A 94 -8.37 -22.24 1.72
C GLU A 94 -8.96 -21.34 0.62
N ASN A 95 -9.63 -20.25 1.03
CA ASN A 95 -10.06 -19.16 0.14
C ASN A 95 -8.86 -18.47 -0.52
N LEU A 96 -8.25 -19.15 -1.51
CA LEU A 96 -7.03 -18.73 -2.23
C LEU A 96 -7.31 -17.54 -3.15
N TYR A 97 -8.51 -17.46 -3.72
CA TYR A 97 -8.94 -16.37 -4.59
C TYR A 97 -9.67 -15.28 -3.80
N ARG A 98 -8.91 -14.37 -3.21
CA ARG A 98 -9.47 -13.25 -2.44
C ARG A 98 -8.71 -11.95 -2.71
N ALA A 99 -9.45 -10.93 -3.12
CA ALA A 99 -8.99 -9.55 -3.18
C ALA A 99 -8.98 -8.94 -1.78
N ARG A 100 -7.79 -8.62 -1.25
CA ARG A 100 -7.69 -7.89 0.01
C ARG A 100 -8.19 -6.45 -0.19
N HIS A 101 -9.13 -6.03 0.65
CA HIS A 101 -9.67 -4.69 0.67
C HIS A 101 -9.70 -4.19 2.12
N TYR A 102 -9.82 -2.87 2.27
CA TYR A 102 -9.88 -2.19 3.56
C TYR A 102 -11.13 -1.31 3.62
N SER A 103 -11.57 -0.95 4.81
CA SER A 103 -12.76 -0.12 4.99
C SER A 103 -12.45 1.35 4.71
N VAL A 104 -13.31 2.01 3.94
CA VAL A 104 -13.29 3.46 3.70
C VAL A 104 -14.63 4.00 4.20
N ILE A 105 -14.58 5.00 5.09
CA ILE A 105 -15.76 5.61 5.71
C ILE A 105 -15.78 7.10 5.36
N PRO A 106 -16.55 7.52 4.34
CA PRO A 106 -16.82 8.93 4.11
C PRO A 106 -17.54 9.53 5.32
N LEU A 107 -17.02 10.64 5.85
CA LEU A 107 -17.65 11.40 6.94
C LEU A 107 -18.42 12.61 6.41
N GLY A 108 -18.23 12.94 5.13
CA GLY A 108 -18.85 14.08 4.45
C GLY A 108 -18.30 14.21 3.03
N PRO A 109 -18.64 15.29 2.31
CA PRO A 109 -18.28 15.45 0.90
C PRO A 109 -16.77 15.62 0.65
N ARG A 110 -16.00 15.99 1.69
CA ARG A 110 -14.56 16.30 1.57
C ARG A 110 -13.73 15.74 2.72
N SER A 111 -14.22 14.70 3.39
CA SER A 111 -13.49 14.10 4.51
C SER A 111 -13.91 12.66 4.71
N GLY A 112 -12.97 11.83 5.15
CA GLY A 112 -13.30 10.51 5.63
C GLY A 112 -12.13 9.79 6.30
N LEU A 113 -12.40 8.56 6.68
CA LEU A 113 -11.48 7.65 7.35
C LEU A 113 -11.15 6.48 6.43
N ILE A 114 -9.89 6.08 6.41
CA ILE A 114 -9.43 4.88 5.72
C ILE A 114 -8.83 3.95 6.77
N SER A 115 -9.28 2.70 6.83
CA SER A 115 -8.71 1.72 7.74
C SER A 115 -7.23 1.48 7.43
N TRP A 116 -6.42 1.48 8.48
CA TRP A 116 -4.99 1.27 8.37
C TRP A 116 -4.66 -0.23 8.26
N VAL A 117 -3.83 -0.59 7.30
CA VAL A 117 -3.40 -1.97 7.09
C VAL A 117 -1.97 -2.15 7.59
N ASP A 118 -1.84 -2.77 8.77
CA ASP A 118 -0.55 -3.10 9.36
C ASP A 118 0.13 -4.30 8.68
N GLY A 119 1.44 -4.44 8.93
CA GLY A 119 2.23 -5.56 8.40
C GLY A 119 2.49 -5.50 6.89
N THR A 120 2.30 -4.34 6.27
CA THR A 120 2.56 -4.14 4.84
C THR A 120 3.94 -3.53 4.62
N THR A 121 4.66 -4.02 3.61
CA THR A 121 5.92 -3.42 3.16
C THR A 121 5.75 -2.98 1.72
N PRO A 122 5.88 -1.68 1.40
CA PRO A 122 5.78 -1.22 0.02
C PRO A 122 6.97 -1.74 -0.79
N VAL A 123 6.72 -2.19 -2.03
CA VAL A 123 7.76 -2.73 -2.92
C VAL A 123 8.91 -1.73 -3.12
N PHE A 124 8.60 -0.43 -3.18
CA PHE A 124 9.61 0.62 -3.27
C PHE A 124 10.59 0.63 -2.08
N ALA A 125 10.15 0.27 -0.88
CA ALA A 125 11.06 0.18 0.27
C ALA A 125 12.07 -0.96 0.10
N LEU A 126 11.70 -2.07 -0.54
CA LEU A 126 12.63 -3.16 -0.87
C LEU A 126 13.70 -2.69 -1.85
N TYR A 127 13.29 -1.99 -2.91
CA TYR A 127 14.19 -1.40 -3.89
C TYR A 127 15.16 -0.39 -3.24
N LYS A 128 14.65 0.53 -2.42
CA LYS A 128 15.46 1.52 -1.69
C LYS A 128 16.47 0.86 -0.76
N ARG A 129 16.08 -0.18 0.00
CA ARG A 129 17.00 -0.94 0.87
C ARG A 129 18.09 -1.65 0.07
N TRP A 130 17.77 -2.17 -1.11
CA TRP A 130 18.78 -2.73 -2.01
C TRP A 130 19.79 -1.67 -2.46
N GLN A 131 19.33 -0.51 -2.95
CA GLN A 131 20.22 0.59 -3.35
C GLN A 131 21.16 1.03 -2.21
N GLN A 132 20.64 1.13 -0.97
CA GLN A 132 21.46 1.44 0.20
C GLN A 132 22.56 0.41 0.46
N ARG A 133 22.26 -0.88 0.28
CA ARG A 133 23.24 -1.96 0.45
C ARG A 133 24.31 -1.94 -0.65
N GLU A 134 23.94 -1.64 -1.89
CA GLU A 134 24.91 -1.49 -2.98
C GLU A 134 25.88 -0.33 -2.73
N LEU A 135 25.38 0.81 -2.25
CA LEU A 135 26.21 1.97 -1.89
C LEU A 135 27.11 1.70 -0.68
N ALA A 136 26.70 0.83 0.24
CA ALA A 136 27.49 0.45 1.41
C ALA A 136 28.59 -0.57 1.11
N LYS A 137 28.67 -1.12 -0.11
CA LYS A 137 29.73 -2.06 -0.48
C LYS A 137 31.08 -1.33 -0.52
N PRO A 138 32.17 -1.94 0.01
CA PRO A 138 33.47 -1.27 0.14
C PRO A 138 34.13 -0.85 -1.19
N ASN A 139 33.65 -1.36 -2.34
CA ASN A 139 34.13 -0.98 -3.67
C ASN A 139 33.27 0.10 -4.38
N ALA A 140 32.21 0.61 -3.74
CA ALA A 140 31.34 1.60 -4.35
C ALA A 140 31.99 3.01 -4.29
N LYS A 141 32.56 3.47 -5.41
CA LYS A 141 32.95 4.87 -5.58
C LYS A 141 31.70 5.70 -5.89
N GLY A 142 31.03 6.25 -4.87
CA GLY A 142 29.83 7.06 -5.09
C GLY A 142 29.24 7.69 -3.82
N SER A 143 28.42 8.73 -4.02
CA SER A 143 27.73 9.50 -2.99
C SER A 143 26.99 8.64 -1.97
N THR A 144 27.00 9.06 -0.69
CA THR A 144 26.30 8.40 0.42
C THR A 144 24.77 8.52 0.35
N THR A 145 24.24 9.28 -0.61
CA THR A 145 22.80 9.53 -0.77
C THR A 145 22.21 8.67 -1.88
N VAL A 146 21.15 7.91 -1.57
CA VAL A 146 20.39 7.15 -2.57
C VAL A 146 19.72 8.13 -3.56
N PRO A 147 20.04 8.06 -4.86
CA PRO A 147 19.42 8.93 -5.85
C PRO A 147 17.94 8.59 -6.03
N ARG A 148 17.14 9.58 -6.43
CA ARG A 148 15.73 9.35 -6.72
C ARG A 148 15.57 8.55 -8.01
N PRO A 149 14.53 7.71 -8.14
CA PRO A 149 14.30 6.96 -9.39
C PRO A 149 14.23 7.83 -10.64
N SER A 150 13.66 9.03 -10.52
CA SER A 150 13.63 10.01 -11.61
C SER A 150 15.03 10.48 -12.02
N GLU A 151 15.91 10.74 -11.05
CA GLU A 151 17.28 11.21 -11.31
C GLU A 151 18.10 10.12 -12.01
N LEU A 152 17.96 8.86 -11.59
CA LEU A 152 18.61 7.72 -12.26
C LEU A 152 18.19 7.63 -13.73
N PHE A 153 16.89 7.75 -14.00
CA PHE A 153 16.37 7.69 -15.36
C PHE A 153 16.84 8.88 -16.22
N TYR A 154 16.81 10.10 -15.69
CA TYR A 154 17.26 11.29 -16.43
C TYR A 154 18.77 11.28 -16.69
N ASN A 155 19.58 10.82 -15.73
CA ASN A 155 21.02 10.72 -15.93
C ASN A 155 21.36 9.78 -17.09
N LYS A 156 20.73 8.61 -17.16
CA LYS A 156 20.88 7.67 -18.29
C LYS A 156 20.40 8.27 -19.60
N LEU A 157 19.29 9.02 -19.61
CA LEU A 157 18.83 9.68 -20.83
C LEU A 157 19.84 10.71 -21.36
N VAL A 158 20.46 11.49 -20.48
CA VAL A 158 21.50 12.46 -20.87
C VAL A 158 22.76 11.75 -21.36
N GLU A 159 23.16 10.64 -20.73
CA GLU A 159 24.28 9.78 -21.19
C GLU A 159 24.04 9.24 -22.61
N HIS A 160 22.80 8.90 -22.94
CA HIS A 160 22.38 8.48 -24.30
C HIS A 160 22.07 9.66 -25.24
N GLY A 161 22.46 10.89 -24.89
CA GLY A 161 22.44 12.05 -25.78
C GLY A 161 21.11 12.81 -25.86
N VAL A 162 20.18 12.60 -24.92
CA VAL A 162 18.91 13.37 -24.87
C VAL A 162 19.14 14.70 -24.13
N SER A 163 19.34 15.77 -24.89
CA SER A 163 19.56 17.12 -24.33
C SER A 163 18.28 17.81 -23.86
N ASN A 164 17.14 17.54 -24.51
CA ASN A 164 15.85 18.16 -24.18
C ASN A 164 15.03 17.28 -23.22
N ILE A 165 15.26 17.46 -21.92
CA ILE A 165 14.58 16.69 -20.86
C ILE A 165 13.11 17.12 -20.68
N ASP A 166 12.76 18.34 -21.09
CA ASP A 166 11.43 18.88 -20.84
C ASP A 166 10.39 18.37 -21.85
N ASN A 167 10.77 18.15 -23.11
CA ASN A 167 9.85 17.71 -24.14
C ASN A 167 9.84 16.19 -24.37
N ARG A 168 9.11 15.47 -23.50
CA ARG A 168 8.99 14.00 -23.55
C ARG A 168 8.51 13.42 -24.89
N LYS A 169 7.79 14.19 -25.71
CA LYS A 169 7.27 13.72 -27.01
C LYS A 169 8.38 13.57 -28.07
N GLU A 170 9.48 14.29 -27.90
CA GLU A 170 10.61 14.29 -28.84
C GLU A 170 11.63 13.18 -28.56
N TRP A 171 11.44 12.44 -27.47
CA TRP A 171 12.38 11.40 -27.05
C TRP A 171 12.37 10.20 -28.01
N PRO A 172 13.52 9.80 -28.58
CA PRO A 172 13.59 8.65 -29.45
C PRO A 172 13.19 7.36 -28.74
N LEU A 173 12.28 6.59 -29.34
CA LEU A 173 11.84 5.32 -28.77
C LEU A 173 12.99 4.30 -28.62
N ALA A 174 13.97 4.34 -29.52
CA ALA A 174 15.15 3.47 -29.46
C ALA A 174 15.94 3.71 -28.17
N VAL A 175 16.27 4.97 -27.87
CA VAL A 175 16.97 5.37 -26.66
C VAL A 175 16.19 4.97 -25.40
N LEU A 176 14.87 5.15 -25.40
CA LEU A 176 14.04 4.73 -24.26
C LEU A 176 14.09 3.22 -23.99
N LYS A 177 14.15 2.39 -25.04
CA LYS A 177 14.29 0.94 -24.91
C LYS A 177 15.68 0.54 -24.41
N GLU A 178 16.72 1.22 -24.88
CA GLU A 178 18.10 1.00 -24.44
C GLU A 178 18.26 1.34 -22.95
N VAL A 179 17.83 2.53 -22.55
CA VAL A 179 17.83 2.98 -21.14
C VAL A 179 17.03 2.02 -20.25
N LEU A 180 15.86 1.56 -20.69
CA LEU A 180 15.07 0.58 -19.95
C LEU A 180 15.83 -0.73 -19.77
N THR A 181 16.45 -1.23 -20.85
CA THR A 181 17.19 -2.50 -20.82
C THR A 181 18.40 -2.39 -19.89
N GLU A 182 19.13 -1.28 -19.97
CA GLU A 182 20.28 -0.99 -19.10
C GLU A 182 19.87 -0.94 -17.62
N LEU A 183 18.87 -0.13 -17.28
CA LEU A 183 18.36 -0.04 -15.91
C LEU A 183 17.81 -1.38 -15.40
N THR A 184 17.18 -2.17 -16.27
CA THR A 184 16.70 -3.51 -15.91
C THR A 184 17.87 -4.44 -15.58
N ASN A 185 18.95 -4.39 -16.37
CA ASN A 185 20.14 -5.22 -16.15
C ASN A 185 20.94 -4.81 -14.90
N GLU A 186 20.94 -3.51 -14.55
CA GLU A 186 21.56 -3.03 -13.31
C GLU A 186 20.81 -3.50 -12.06
N THR A 187 19.49 -3.71 -12.16
CA THR A 187 18.66 -4.13 -11.03
C THR A 187 18.47 -5.65 -10.98
N PRO A 188 18.73 -6.32 -9.84
CA PRO A 188 18.49 -7.74 -9.73
C PRO A 188 16.99 -8.06 -9.81
N SER A 189 16.63 -9.07 -10.60
CA SER A 189 15.24 -9.51 -10.81
C SER A 189 14.66 -10.32 -9.65
N ASP A 190 15.50 -10.73 -8.70
CA ASP A 190 15.14 -11.65 -7.62
C ASP A 190 14.88 -10.98 -6.27
N LEU A 191 14.80 -9.63 -6.23
CA LEU A 191 14.60 -8.88 -4.98
C LEU A 191 13.38 -9.35 -4.19
N ILE A 192 12.23 -9.48 -4.87
CA ILE A 192 10.99 -9.92 -4.22
C ILE A 192 11.10 -11.39 -3.83
N ALA A 193 11.60 -12.24 -4.73
CA ALA A 193 11.73 -13.68 -4.47
C ALA A 193 12.63 -13.97 -3.26
N LYS A 194 13.77 -13.28 -3.15
CA LYS A 194 14.69 -13.36 -2.01
C LYS A 194 14.04 -12.87 -0.73
N GLU A 195 13.30 -11.77 -0.76
CA GLU A 195 12.60 -11.25 0.42
C GLU A 195 11.55 -12.25 0.93
N LEU A 196 10.78 -12.87 0.03
CA LEU A 196 9.79 -13.90 0.39
C LEU A 196 10.46 -15.16 0.95
N TRP A 197 11.62 -15.54 0.42
CA TRP A 197 12.41 -16.67 0.93
C TRP A 197 12.99 -16.39 2.32
N CYS A 198 13.68 -15.26 2.50
CA CYS A 198 14.37 -14.92 3.75
C CYS A 198 13.39 -14.68 4.93
N ASN A 199 12.15 -14.29 4.66
CA ASN A 199 11.12 -14.15 5.70
C ASN A 199 10.40 -15.47 6.02
N ALA A 200 10.64 -16.55 5.28
CA ALA A 200 9.99 -17.83 5.52
C ALA A 200 10.76 -18.66 6.56
N VAL A 201 10.05 -19.20 7.54
CA VAL A 201 10.63 -20.04 8.61
C VAL A 201 10.96 -21.46 8.11
N SER A 202 10.27 -21.93 7.07
CA SER A 202 10.45 -23.27 6.50
C SER A 202 10.13 -23.30 5.01
N ALA A 203 10.58 -24.34 4.30
CA ALA A 203 10.30 -24.52 2.87
C ALA A 203 8.79 -24.62 2.58
N ASN A 204 8.02 -25.26 3.46
CA ASN A 204 6.56 -25.30 3.33
C ASN A 204 5.93 -23.91 3.52
N ALA A 205 6.39 -23.13 4.50
CA ALA A 205 5.91 -21.76 4.69
C ALA A 205 6.22 -20.87 3.48
N TRP A 206 7.43 -20.99 2.92
CA TRP A 206 7.82 -20.29 1.69
C TRP A 206 6.90 -20.64 0.52
N TRP A 207 6.65 -21.93 0.29
CA TRP A 207 5.74 -22.38 -0.76
C TRP A 207 4.33 -21.78 -0.62
N GLN A 208 3.80 -21.76 0.60
CA GLN A 208 2.49 -21.16 0.86
C GLN A 208 2.46 -19.65 0.63
N VAL A 209 3.53 -18.94 1.00
CA VAL A 209 3.67 -17.49 0.76
C VAL A 209 3.73 -17.19 -0.74
N VAL A 210 4.53 -17.93 -1.51
CA VAL A 210 4.62 -17.78 -2.97
C VAL A 210 3.28 -18.10 -3.62
N LYS A 211 2.62 -19.19 -3.23
CA LYS A 211 1.29 -19.57 -3.69
C LYS A 211 0.28 -18.43 -3.46
N ARG A 212 0.20 -17.91 -2.23
CA ARG A 212 -0.70 -16.80 -1.88
C ARG A 212 -0.39 -15.50 -2.64
N TYR A 213 0.89 -15.19 -2.83
CA TYR A 213 1.31 -14.03 -3.62
C TYR A 213 0.84 -14.15 -5.07
N SER A 214 1.08 -15.29 -5.73
CA SER A 214 0.66 -15.53 -7.12
C SER A 214 -0.85 -15.40 -7.31
N TYR A 215 -1.65 -16.00 -6.41
CA TYR A 215 -3.11 -15.87 -6.48
C TYR A 215 -3.58 -14.44 -6.23
N SER A 216 -3.00 -13.76 -5.25
CA SER A 216 -3.37 -12.36 -4.96
C SER A 216 -3.05 -11.45 -6.13
N VAL A 217 -1.91 -11.62 -6.80
CA VAL A 217 -1.55 -10.85 -7.99
C VAL A 217 -2.51 -11.15 -9.13
N ALA A 218 -2.80 -12.42 -9.41
CA ALA A 218 -3.74 -12.81 -10.46
C ALA A 218 -5.13 -12.19 -10.27
N VAL A 219 -5.68 -12.28 -9.05
CA VAL A 219 -6.98 -11.69 -8.71
C VAL A 219 -6.96 -10.17 -8.87
N MET A 220 -5.96 -9.49 -8.31
CA MET A 220 -5.87 -8.03 -8.39
C MET A 220 -5.62 -7.53 -9.82
N SER A 221 -4.87 -8.26 -10.64
CA SER A 221 -4.64 -7.93 -12.05
C SER A 221 -5.92 -8.05 -12.87
N ILE A 222 -6.68 -9.13 -12.70
CA ILE A 222 -7.96 -9.32 -13.41
C ILE A 222 -8.96 -8.23 -13.02
N ILE A 223 -9.14 -8.01 -11.71
CA ILE A 223 -10.02 -6.97 -11.20
C ILE A 223 -9.60 -5.59 -11.70
N GLY A 224 -8.29 -5.29 -11.68
CA GLY A 224 -7.76 -4.01 -12.15
C GLY A 224 -8.03 -3.75 -13.63
N ILE A 225 -7.93 -4.78 -14.48
CA ILE A 225 -8.30 -4.68 -15.90
C ILE A 225 -9.77 -4.32 -16.03
N PHE A 226 -10.67 -5.02 -15.33
CA PHE A 226 -12.11 -4.71 -15.37
C PHE A 226 -12.42 -3.30 -14.86
N SER A 227 -11.80 -2.87 -13.77
CA SER A 227 -12.03 -1.53 -13.22
C SER A 227 -11.45 -0.39 -14.07
N THR A 228 -10.49 -0.66 -14.95
CA THR A 228 -9.93 0.34 -15.88
C THR A 228 -10.76 0.46 -17.16
N ILE A 229 -11.61 -0.53 -17.46
CA ILE A 229 -12.45 -0.58 -18.66
C ILE A 229 -13.74 0.26 -18.51
N PHE A 230 -14.11 0.66 -17.29
CA PHE A 230 -15.27 1.51 -16.98
C PHE A 230 -14.84 2.86 -16.43
#